data_AF-A0A6B1DZF2-F1
#
_entry.id   AF-A0A6B1DZF2-F1
#
_cell.length_a   1.000
_cell.length_b   1.000
_cell.length_c   1.000
_cell.angle_alpha   90.00
_cell.angle_beta   90.00
_cell.angle_gamma   90.00
#
_symmetry.space_group_name_H-M   'P 1'
#
loop_
_entity.id
_entity.type
_entity.pdbx_description
1 polymer ?
#
loop_
_entity_poly.entity_id
_entity_poly.type
_entity_poly.pdbx_seq_one_letter_code
_entity_poly.pdbx_strand_id
1 'polypeptide(L)' 'MTINARGFDFEPEFTAKVLRQGIRIVEVPISYYGREYDEGKKIKWTDAPIAAWTLLRYRFFE' A
#
# COMPACT_ATOMS: atom_id res chain seq x y z
N MET A 1 17.30 -0.60 -1.05
CA MET A 1 15.99 0.08 -1.03
C MET A 1 15.76 0.55 0.40
N THR A 2 15.88 1.86 0.66
CA THR A 2 15.59 2.41 1.99
C THR A 2 14.12 2.83 2.01
N ILE A 3 13.36 2.38 3.00
CA ILE A 3 11.93 2.68 3.15
C ILE A 3 11.79 3.66 4.32
N ASN A 4 11.12 4.78 4.10
CA ASN A 4 10.95 5.84 5.11
C ASN A 4 9.54 5.89 5.71
N ALA A 5 8.57 5.19 5.10
CA ALA A 5 7.21 5.10 5.61
C ALA A 5 7.13 4.50 7.02
N ARG A 6 6.30 5.09 7.87
CA ARG A 6 6.05 4.67 9.26
C ARG A 6 4.61 4.20 9.52
N GLY A 7 3.80 4.04 8.47
CA GLY A 7 2.37 3.75 8.58
C GLY A 7 1.76 3.33 7.24
N PHE A 8 0.54 3.79 6.97
CA PHE A 8 -0.24 3.42 5.78
C PHE A 8 0.42 3.83 4.44
N ASP A 9 1.37 4.78 4.49
CA ASP A 9 2.15 5.21 3.34
C ASP A 9 3.19 4.18 2.86
N PHE A 10 3.34 3.06 3.57
CA PHE A 10 4.27 1.99 3.23
C PHE A 10 3.91 1.28 1.93
N GLU A 11 2.65 0.86 1.77
CA GLU A 11 2.17 0.18 0.56
C GLU A 11 2.49 0.96 -0.71
N PRO A 12 2.16 2.26 -0.81
CA PRO A 12 2.47 3.03 -2.01
C PRO A 12 3.98 3.23 -2.23
N GLU A 13 4.76 3.53 -1.18
CA GLU A 13 6.23 3.71 -1.30
C GLU A 13 6.93 2.41 -1.73
N PHE A 14 6.56 1.29 -1.12
CA PHE A 14 7.13 -0.02 -1.41
C PHE A 14 6.80 -0.44 -2.84
N THR A 15 5.53 -0.35 -3.23
CA THR A 15 5.07 -0.75 -4.57
C THR A 15 5.77 0.07 -5.66
N ALA A 16 5.86 1.39 -5.50
CA ALA A 16 6.51 2.27 -6.48
C ALA A 16 7.99 1.92 -6.67
N LYS A 17 8.72 1.69 -5.57
CA LYS A 17 10.15 1.36 -5.60
C LYS A 17 10.41 -0.05 -6.17
N VAL A 18 9.58 -1.05 -5.83
CA VAL A 18 9.69 -2.40 -6.40
C VAL A 18 9.48 -2.38 -7.92
N LEU A 19 8.48 -1.64 -8.40
CA LEU A 19 8.22 -1.46 -9.82
C LEU A 19 9.39 -0.77 -10.53
N ARG A 20 9.99 0.27 -9.94
CA ARG A 20 11.18 0.95 -10.49
C ARG A 20 12.42 0.08 -10.56
N GLN A 21 12.56 -0.91 -9.68
CA GLN A 21 13.67 -1.85 -9.71
C GLN A 21 13.50 -2.95 -10.78
N GLY A 22 12.36 -3.00 -11.49
CA GLY A 22 12.12 -3.99 -12.55
C GLY A 22 12.04 -5.44 -12.05
N ILE A 23 11.77 -5.61 -10.75
CA ILE A 23 11.66 -6.93 -10.13
C ILE A 23 10.35 -7.57 -10.57
N ARG A 24 10.41 -8.85 -10.96
CA ARG A 24 9.20 -9.64 -11.23
C ARG A 24 8.45 -9.89 -9.93
N ILE A 25 7.25 -9.32 -9.84
CA ILE A 25 6.32 -9.61 -8.75
C ILE A 25 5.61 -10.92 -9.09
N VAL A 26 5.73 -11.90 -8.19
CA VAL A 26 5.02 -13.19 -8.30
C VAL A 26 3.94 -13.24 -7.23
N GLU A 27 2.71 -13.53 -7.65
CA GLU A 27 1.61 -13.72 -6.72
C GLU A 27 1.65 -15.15 -6.18
N VAL A 28 1.69 -15.27 -4.86
CA VAL A 28 1.68 -16.57 -4.16
C VAL A 28 0.33 -16.72 -3.47
N PRO A 29 -0.37 -17.85 -3.64
CA PRO A 29 -1.66 -18.05 -2.99
C PRO A 29 -1.46 -18.10 -1.47
N ILE A 30 -2.27 -17.33 -0.76
CA ILE A 30 -2.32 -17.34 0.71
C ILE A 30 -3.71 -17.83 1.16
N SER A 31 -3.73 -18.63 2.23
CA SER A 31 -4.95 -18.94 2.95
C SER A 31 -5.00 -18.07 4.20
N TYR A 32 -5.94 -17.14 4.24
CA TYR A 32 -6.14 -16.26 5.39
C TYR A 32 -7.63 -16.15 5.70
N TYR A 33 -7.98 -16.12 6.98
CA TYR A 33 -9.33 -15.84 7.45
C TYR A 33 -9.53 -14.33 7.49
N GLY A 34 -10.15 -13.80 6.45
CA GLY A 34 -10.51 -12.39 6.36
C GLY A 34 -11.45 -11.99 7.50
N ARG A 35 -11.20 -10.84 8.10
CA ARG A 35 -12.12 -10.26 9.09
C ARG A 35 -13.42 -9.85 8.40
N GLU A 36 -14.56 -10.22 8.99
CA GLU A 36 -15.87 -9.85 8.47
C GLU A 36 -16.12 -8.35 8.67
N TYR A 37 -17.06 -7.80 7.89
CA TYR A 37 -17.39 -6.37 7.96
C TYR A 37 -17.84 -5.94 9.37
N ASP A 38 -18.43 -6.88 10.12
CA ASP A 38 -18.95 -6.73 11.48
C ASP A 38 -17.85 -6.64 12.55
N GLU A 39 -16.66 -7.20 12.30
CA GLU A 39 -15.52 -7.12 13.23
C GLU A 39 -14.85 -5.73 13.27
N GLY A 40 -15.32 -4.80 12.42
CA GLY A 40 -14.79 -3.45 12.31
C GLY A 40 -13.51 -3.41 11.49
N LYS A 41 -13.57 -2.76 10.33
CA LYS A 41 -12.37 -2.43 9.55
C LYS A 41 -11.66 -1.27 10.24
N LYS A 42 -10.36 -1.41 10.51
CA LYS A 42 -9.51 -0.32 11.03
C LYS A 42 -9.25 0.81 10.01
N ILE A 43 -9.90 0.77 8.85
CA ILE A 43 -9.78 1.74 7.76
C ILE A 43 -10.93 2.73 7.91
N LYS A 44 -10.60 4.01 8.11
CA LYS A 44 -11.59 5.08 8.13
C LYS A 44 -11.70 5.66 6.73
N TRP A 45 -12.89 6.14 6.36
CA TRP A 45 -13.09 6.86 5.09
C TRP A 45 -12.20 8.11 4.95
N THR A 46 -11.73 8.65 6.08
CA THR A 46 -10.77 9.75 6.15
C THR A 46 -9.37 9.37 5.64
N ASP A 47 -9.04 8.07 5.61
CA ASP A 47 -7.74 7.59 5.15
C ASP A 47 -7.67 7.47 3.62
N ALA A 48 -8.83 7.40 2.94
CA ALA A 48 -8.93 7.31 1.48
C ALA A 48 -8.30 8.52 0.74
N PRO A 49 -8.57 9.78 1.08
CA PRO A 49 -7.93 10.92 0.41
C PRO A 49 -6.42 11.00 0.65
N ILE A 50 -5.95 10.58 1.84
CA ILE A 50 -4.51 10.54 2.16
C ILE A 50 -3.83 9.46 1.29
N ALA A 51 -4.41 8.26 1.22
CA ALA A 51 -3.91 7.19 0.38
C ALA A 51 -3.87 7.58 -1.11
N ALA A 52 -4.92 8.23 -1.61
CA ALA A 52 -4.98 8.71 -2.98
C ALA A 52 -3.90 9.77 -3.28
N TRP A 53 -3.70 10.71 -2.35
CA TRP A 53 -2.65 11.73 -2.47
C TRP A 53 -1.24 11.12 -2.46
N THR A 54 -0.97 10.18 -1.55
CA THR A 54 0.32 9.49 -1.47
C THR A 54 0.60 8.69 -2.76
N LEU A 55 -0.40 8.00 -3.31
CA LEU A 55 -0.29 7.31 -4.60
C LEU A 55 0.03 8.27 -5.75
N LEU A 56 -0.68 9.39 -5.86
CA LEU A 56 -0.44 10.39 -6.91
C LEU A 56 0.95 11.02 -6.76
N ARG A 57 1.38 11.33 -5.53
CA ARG A 57 2.70 11.89 -5.26
C ARG A 57 3.81 10.96 -5.73
N TYR A 58 3.81 9.70 -5.29
CA TYR A 58 4.83 8.72 -5.68
C TYR A 58 4.75 8.31 -7.15
N ARG A 59 3.60 8.49 -7.82
CA ARG A 59 3.45 8.21 -9.26
C ARG A 59 4.02 9.31 -10.16
N PHE A 60 3.88 10.58 -9.77
CA PHE A 60 4.19 11.72 -10.65
C PHE A 60 5.43 12.52 -10.23
N PHE A 61 5.79 12.53 -8.94
CA PHE A 61 6.90 13.34 -8.45
C PHE A 61 8.18 12.55 -8.20
N GLU A 62 8.12 11.21 -8.18
CA GLU A 62 9.28 10.35 -7.92
C GLU A 62 9.44 9.26 -8.97
#